data_AF-A0A542ZBA2-F1
#
_entry.id   AF-A0A542ZBA2-F1
#
_cell.length_a   1.000
_cell.length_b   1.000
_cell.length_c   1.000
_cell.angle_alpha   90.00
_cell.angle_beta   90.00
_cell.angle_gamma   90.00
#
_symmetry.space_group_name_H-M   'P 1'
#
loop_
_entity.id
_entity.type
_entity.pdbx_description
1 polymer ?
#
loop_
_entity_poly.entity_id
_entity_poly.type
_entity_poly.pdbx_seq_one_letter_code
_entity_poly.pdbx_strand_id
1 'polypeptide(L)'
;MSLPTQIRVITGTDTDVGKTHATAHIAARYLAAGHTVHVDKPVQTGVADGAETDVQTVRRLLGAPAALTCTEGVRLEPAMAPVDAARLTDSRLPDLSWQLARLERVVSGDVLLIEGAGGVSVEMCPGTDMADLARELSVPLDVVARPGLGTQNHTLLTLEYAVRRQVRLGALIVCRVPAEPDPVVQANLTHLRALADRFDMTWGPHIAERTPSPS
;
A
#
# COMPACT_ATOMS: atom_id res chain seq x y z
N MET A 1 13.76 -14.57 -13.34
CA MET A 1 13.01 -15.54 -12.53
C MET A 1 11.55 -15.13 -12.59
N SER A 2 10.59 -16.06 -12.48
CA SER A 2 9.18 -15.68 -12.37
C SER A 2 8.90 -15.07 -10.99
N LEU A 3 7.94 -14.14 -10.91
CA LEU A 3 7.45 -13.60 -9.65
C LEU A 3 6.89 -14.71 -8.73
N PRO A 4 6.86 -14.49 -7.40
CA PRO A 4 6.26 -15.45 -6.46
C PRO A 4 4.76 -15.62 -6.72
N THR A 5 4.19 -16.72 -6.26
CA THR A 5 2.77 -17.02 -6.43
C THR A 5 1.86 -16.22 -5.48
N GLN A 6 2.40 -15.71 -4.38
CA GLN A 6 1.67 -14.87 -3.42
C GLN A 6 2.07 -13.41 -3.61
N ILE A 7 1.25 -12.66 -4.34
CA ILE A 7 1.46 -11.22 -4.56
C ILE A 7 0.28 -10.45 -3.98
N ARG A 8 0.57 -9.37 -3.26
CA ARG A 8 -0.44 -8.42 -2.77
C ARG A 8 -0.09 -7.02 -3.24
N VAL A 9 -1.04 -6.36 -3.89
CA VAL A 9 -0.91 -4.97 -4.31
C VAL A 9 -1.74 -4.11 -3.37
N ILE A 10 -1.10 -3.13 -2.73
CA ILE A 10 -1.67 -2.36 -1.63
C ILE A 10 -1.77 -0.90 -2.06
N THR A 11 -2.98 -0.36 -2.03
CA THR A 11 -3.25 1.06 -2.23
C THR A 11 -3.92 1.68 -1.02
N GLY A 12 -4.10 3.00 -1.04
CA GLY A 12 -4.79 3.77 -0.02
C GLY A 12 -6.01 4.47 -0.59
N THR A 13 -6.95 4.80 0.30
CA THR A 13 -8.03 5.73 -0.04
C THR A 13 -7.55 7.18 -0.16
N ASP A 14 -6.34 7.47 0.34
CA ASP A 14 -5.70 8.78 0.35
C ASP A 14 -4.19 8.65 0.69
N THR A 15 -3.48 9.77 0.71
CA THR A 15 -2.16 9.91 1.36
C THR A 15 -2.27 9.76 2.88
N ASP A 16 -1.21 9.26 3.54
CA ASP A 16 -1.09 9.12 5.00
C ASP A 16 -2.15 8.28 5.74
N VAL A 17 -3.00 7.55 5.02
CA VAL A 17 -3.98 6.61 5.60
C VAL A 17 -3.36 5.40 6.32
N GLY A 18 -2.04 5.23 6.26
CA GLY A 18 -1.31 4.17 6.97
C GLY A 18 -0.95 2.96 6.14
N LYS A 19 -0.76 3.11 4.82
CA LYS A 19 -0.32 2.03 3.90
C LYS A 19 0.93 1.31 4.42
N THR A 20 1.97 2.04 4.79
CA THR A 20 3.23 1.51 5.34
C THR A 20 3.02 0.61 6.57
N HIS A 21 2.10 0.99 7.45
CA HIS A 21 1.76 0.19 8.62
C HIS A 21 0.94 -1.05 8.25
N ALA A 22 0.03 -0.95 7.26
CA ALA A 22 -0.67 -2.10 6.71
C ALA A 22 0.29 -3.10 6.06
N THR A 23 1.22 -2.62 5.23
CA THR A 23 2.27 -3.43 4.60
C THR A 23 3.09 -4.16 5.66
N ALA A 24 3.54 -3.46 6.70
CA ALA A 24 4.28 -4.07 7.81
C ALA A 24 3.45 -5.14 8.54
N HIS A 25 2.17 -4.88 8.82
CA HIS A 25 1.29 -5.84 9.48
C HIS A 25 1.07 -7.11 8.63
N ILE A 26 0.84 -6.96 7.32
CA ILE A 26 0.68 -8.08 6.39
C ILE A 26 1.99 -8.89 6.33
N ALA A 27 3.14 -8.22 6.19
CA ALA A 27 4.45 -8.86 6.20
C ALA A 27 4.68 -9.65 7.49
N ALA A 28 4.36 -9.07 8.67
CA ALA A 28 4.48 -9.74 9.96
C ALA A 28 3.69 -11.05 10.00
N ARG A 29 2.48 -11.08 9.43
CA ARG A 29 1.65 -12.29 9.40
C ARG A 29 2.25 -13.40 8.54
N TYR A 30 2.78 -13.05 7.37
CA TYR A 30 3.45 -14.02 6.51
C TYR A 30 4.74 -14.55 7.13
N LEU A 31 5.55 -13.66 7.72
CA LEU A 31 6.76 -14.05 8.44
C LEU A 31 6.45 -14.98 9.63
N ALA A 32 5.41 -14.67 10.41
CA ALA A 32 4.97 -15.53 11.52
C ALA A 32 4.46 -16.90 11.05
N ALA A 33 3.96 -16.99 9.81
CA ALA A 33 3.58 -18.24 9.15
C ALA A 33 4.77 -18.98 8.50
N GLY A 34 6.01 -18.48 8.65
CA GLY A 34 7.22 -19.13 8.15
C GLY A 34 7.58 -18.80 6.69
N HIS A 35 6.89 -17.85 6.06
CA HIS A 35 7.22 -17.41 4.70
C HIS A 35 8.37 -16.40 4.68
N THR A 36 9.10 -16.38 3.58
CA THR A 36 9.99 -15.27 3.22
C THR A 36 9.20 -14.18 2.48
N VAL A 37 9.45 -12.92 2.82
CA VAL A 37 8.67 -11.78 2.34
C VAL A 37 9.57 -10.74 1.67
N HIS A 38 9.15 -10.31 0.47
CA HIS A 38 9.69 -9.15 -0.22
C HIS A 38 8.69 -8.00 -0.17
N VAL A 39 9.14 -6.81 0.22
CA VAL A 39 8.33 -5.59 0.15
C VAL A 39 8.93 -4.65 -0.88
N ASP A 40 8.16 -4.32 -1.90
CA ASP A 40 8.56 -3.36 -2.94
C ASP A 40 7.72 -2.09 -2.86
N LYS A 41 8.39 -0.95 -3.03
CA LYS A 41 7.76 0.34 -3.30
C LYS A 41 8.14 0.76 -4.73
N PRO A 42 7.24 0.66 -5.73
CA PRO A 42 7.59 0.97 -7.11
C PRO A 42 8.08 2.41 -7.27
N VAL A 43 7.44 3.34 -6.56
CA VAL A 43 7.87 4.74 -6.49
C VAL A 43 7.74 5.28 -5.08
N GLN A 44 8.83 5.86 -4.58
CA GLN A 44 8.89 6.64 -3.36
C GLN A 44 8.97 8.13 -3.73
N THR A 45 8.05 8.93 -3.20
CA THR A 45 8.13 10.39 -3.27
C THR A 45 8.23 10.99 -1.87
N GLY A 46 8.65 12.25 -1.76
CA GLY A 46 8.58 13.02 -0.52
C GLY A 46 9.56 12.61 0.58
N VAL A 47 10.64 11.93 0.23
CA VAL A 47 11.70 11.54 1.20
C VAL A 47 12.98 12.28 0.85
N ALA A 48 13.38 13.19 1.74
CA ALA A 48 14.64 13.91 1.65
C ALA A 48 15.84 12.95 1.73
N ASP A 49 17.01 13.38 1.27
CA ASP A 49 18.22 12.57 1.41
C ASP A 49 18.52 12.27 2.89
N GLY A 50 18.82 11.01 3.18
CA GLY A 50 19.01 10.49 4.54
C GLY A 50 17.74 10.30 5.39
N ALA A 51 16.56 10.70 4.92
CA ALA A 51 15.30 10.40 5.61
C ALA A 51 14.85 8.94 5.39
N GLU A 52 14.08 8.41 6.35
CA GLU A 52 13.59 7.03 6.29
C GLU A 52 12.51 6.89 5.20
N THR A 53 12.66 5.89 4.32
CA THR A 53 11.65 5.54 3.30
C THR A 53 10.59 4.60 3.84
N ASP A 54 9.47 4.45 3.12
CA ASP A 54 8.38 3.56 3.52
C ASP A 54 8.87 2.12 3.74
N VAL A 55 9.68 1.59 2.83
CA VAL A 55 10.25 0.24 2.97
C VAL A 55 11.22 0.13 4.14
N GLN A 56 11.95 1.20 4.47
CA GLN A 56 12.81 1.23 5.65
C GLN A 56 11.98 1.27 6.94
N THR A 57 10.89 2.04 6.98
CA THR A 57 9.90 2.00 8.06
C THR A 57 9.34 0.59 8.26
N VAL A 58 8.97 -0.12 7.19
CA VAL A 58 8.52 -1.52 7.28
C VAL A 58 9.59 -2.41 7.91
N ARG A 59 10.84 -2.33 7.43
CA ARG A 59 11.95 -3.11 8.01
C ARG A 59 12.15 -2.81 9.48
N ARG A 60 12.15 -1.54 9.87
CA ARG A 60 12.32 -1.11 11.27
C ARG A 60 11.19 -1.62 12.15
N LEU A 61 9.93 -1.48 11.73
CA LEU A 61 8.76 -1.95 12.48
C LEU A 61 8.79 -3.46 12.75
N LEU A 62 9.45 -4.24 11.88
CA LEU A 62 9.55 -5.69 11.99
C LEU A 62 10.87 -6.18 12.61
N GLY A 63 11.80 -5.28 12.95
CA GLY A 63 13.11 -5.64 13.50
C GLY A 63 14.06 -6.26 12.47
N ALA A 64 13.84 -5.99 11.17
CA ALA A 64 14.67 -6.43 10.04
C ALA A 64 15.06 -7.92 10.03
N PRO A 65 14.10 -8.86 10.13
CA PRO A 65 14.41 -10.29 10.11
C PRO A 65 15.04 -10.69 8.77
N ALA A 66 15.91 -11.70 8.77
CA ALA A 66 16.61 -12.16 7.56
C ALA A 66 15.65 -12.61 6.44
N ALA A 67 14.46 -13.10 6.82
CA ALA A 67 13.40 -13.50 5.89
C ALA A 67 12.65 -12.31 5.25
N LEU A 68 12.99 -11.07 5.60
CA LEU A 68 12.41 -9.85 5.03
C LEU A 68 13.44 -9.11 4.16
N THR A 69 13.11 -8.98 2.88
CA THR A 69 13.86 -8.14 1.92
C THR A 69 12.98 -6.99 1.45
N CYS A 70 13.59 -5.86 1.08
CA CYS A 70 12.84 -4.73 0.57
C CYS A 70 13.58 -3.99 -0.53
N THR A 71 12.85 -3.44 -1.49
CA THR A 71 13.42 -2.65 -2.58
C THR A 71 12.54 -1.45 -2.95
N GLU A 72 13.15 -0.45 -3.59
CA GLU A 72 12.46 0.72 -4.16
C GLU A 72 12.75 0.78 -5.66
N GLY A 73 11.76 1.17 -6.46
CA GLY A 73 11.92 1.33 -7.91
C GLY A 73 12.58 2.65 -8.28
N VAL A 74 11.84 3.73 -8.06
CA VAL A 74 12.32 5.10 -8.26
C VAL A 74 12.10 5.90 -6.99
N ARG A 75 13.07 6.72 -6.62
CA ARG A 75 12.96 7.66 -5.51
C ARG A 75 13.02 9.09 -6.04
N LEU A 76 12.04 9.91 -5.66
CA LEU A 76 11.93 11.31 -6.02
C LEU A 76 11.81 12.13 -4.73
N GLU A 77 12.62 13.18 -4.60
CA GLU A 77 12.64 14.01 -3.39
C GLU A 77 11.32 14.79 -3.15
N PRO A 78 10.70 15.43 -4.16
CA PRO A 78 9.52 16.26 -3.93
C PRO A 78 8.33 15.47 -3.37
N ALA A 79 7.67 16.03 -2.35
CA ALA A 79 6.46 15.48 -1.74
C ALA A 79 5.22 15.79 -2.57
N MET A 80 5.07 15.10 -3.70
CA MET A 80 3.92 15.22 -4.59
C MET A 80 3.66 13.91 -5.35
N ALA A 81 2.65 13.90 -6.23
CA ALA A 81 2.37 12.74 -7.07
C ALA A 81 3.59 12.37 -7.93
N PRO A 82 3.89 11.08 -8.14
CA PRO A 82 5.10 10.61 -8.83
C PRO A 82 5.39 11.29 -10.17
N VAL A 83 4.38 11.43 -11.03
CA VAL A 83 4.54 12.05 -12.36
C VAL A 83 4.92 13.53 -12.24
N ASP A 84 4.28 14.26 -11.33
CA ASP A 84 4.60 15.67 -11.11
C ASP A 84 5.97 15.86 -10.44
N ALA A 85 6.32 14.97 -9.49
CA ALA A 85 7.63 14.98 -8.84
C ALA A 85 8.74 14.77 -9.88
N ALA A 86 8.56 13.81 -10.79
CA ALA A 86 9.54 13.53 -11.83
C ALA A 86 9.65 14.68 -12.83
N ARG A 87 8.52 15.32 -13.18
CA ARG A 87 8.51 16.52 -14.01
C ARG A 87 9.24 17.69 -13.34
N LEU A 88 9.05 17.89 -12.04
CA LEU A 88 9.66 18.99 -11.30
C LEU A 88 11.19 18.86 -11.22
N THR A 89 11.70 17.63 -11.12
CA THR A 89 13.14 17.35 -11.00
C THR A 89 13.80 16.93 -12.32
N ASP A 90 13.13 17.16 -13.46
CA ASP A 90 13.56 16.71 -14.79
C ASP A 90 14.04 15.24 -14.81
N SER A 91 13.41 14.41 -13.98
CA SER A 91 13.77 13.02 -13.76
C SER A 91 12.91 12.09 -14.62
N ARG A 92 13.49 11.00 -15.10
CA ARG A 92 12.75 10.00 -15.87
C ARG A 92 11.98 9.08 -14.94
N LEU A 93 10.65 9.14 -14.99
CA LEU A 93 9.78 8.12 -14.42
C LEU A 93 9.53 7.01 -15.46
N PRO A 94 9.98 5.77 -15.21
CA PRO A 94 9.78 4.66 -16.14
C PRO A 94 8.31 4.23 -16.17
N ASP A 95 7.94 3.50 -17.23
CA ASP A 95 6.59 2.95 -17.39
C ASP A 95 6.38 1.66 -16.57
N LEU A 96 5.13 1.16 -16.59
CA LEU A 96 4.72 -0.06 -15.90
C LEU A 96 5.53 -1.29 -16.35
N SER A 97 5.87 -1.40 -17.64
CA SER A 97 6.61 -2.56 -18.17
C SER A 97 8.00 -2.66 -17.57
N TRP A 98 8.66 -1.52 -17.37
CA TRP A 98 9.94 -1.46 -16.69
C TRP A 98 9.83 -1.86 -15.22
N GLN A 99 8.76 -1.44 -14.53
CA GLN A 99 8.54 -1.82 -13.13
C GLN A 99 8.38 -3.34 -12.99
N LEU A 100 7.60 -3.96 -13.87
CA LEU A 100 7.41 -5.42 -13.89
C LEU A 100 8.73 -6.15 -14.17
N ALA A 101 9.47 -5.73 -15.20
CA ALA A 101 10.78 -6.31 -15.53
C ALA A 101 11.83 -6.08 -14.43
N ARG A 102 11.69 -5.01 -13.61
CA ARG A 102 12.50 -4.81 -12.41
C ARG A 102 12.12 -5.80 -11.32
N LEU A 103 10.82 -5.95 -11.02
CA LEU A 103 10.33 -6.88 -10.00
C LEU A 103 10.85 -8.31 -10.26
N GLU A 104 10.79 -8.79 -11.50
CA GLU A 104 11.32 -10.12 -11.88
C GLU A 104 12.82 -10.35 -11.61
N ARG A 105 13.58 -9.26 -11.46
CA ARG A 105 15.03 -9.29 -11.18
C ARG A 105 15.35 -9.12 -9.71
N VAL A 106 14.57 -8.33 -8.97
CA VAL A 106 14.89 -7.93 -7.59
C VAL A 106 14.11 -8.70 -6.53
N VAL A 107 12.96 -9.25 -6.89
CA VAL A 107 12.10 -9.97 -5.96
C VAL A 107 12.73 -11.32 -5.61
N SER A 108 12.68 -11.64 -4.32
CA SER A 108 13.10 -12.93 -3.79
C SER A 108 12.17 -13.36 -2.66
N GLY A 109 11.99 -14.67 -2.49
CA GLY A 109 11.13 -15.24 -1.46
C GLY A 109 9.72 -15.61 -1.93
N ASP A 110 8.88 -16.01 -0.98
CA ASP A 110 7.60 -16.67 -1.22
C ASP A 110 6.44 -15.69 -1.43
N VAL A 111 6.57 -14.48 -0.89
CA VAL A 111 5.51 -13.45 -0.85
C VAL A 111 6.06 -12.12 -1.32
N LEU A 112 5.36 -11.47 -2.24
CA LEU A 112 5.63 -10.10 -2.69
C LEU A 112 4.50 -9.16 -2.23
N LEU A 113 4.85 -8.14 -1.46
CA LEU A 113 3.96 -7.03 -1.12
C LEU A 113 4.40 -5.79 -1.90
N ILE A 114 3.49 -5.21 -2.67
CA ILE A 114 3.76 -4.01 -3.46
C ILE A 114 2.94 -2.86 -2.90
N GLU A 115 3.62 -1.84 -2.36
CA GLU A 115 2.98 -0.70 -1.74
C GLU A 115 2.93 0.51 -2.68
N GLY A 116 1.74 1.06 -2.92
CA GLY A 116 1.54 2.25 -3.73
C GLY A 116 1.86 3.57 -3.02
N ALA A 117 1.94 4.64 -3.81
CA ALA A 117 2.09 6.02 -3.33
C ALA A 117 0.76 6.78 -3.48
N GLY A 118 0.33 7.48 -2.41
CA GLY A 118 -0.94 8.23 -2.43
C GLY A 118 -2.20 7.36 -2.49
N GLY A 119 -3.23 7.85 -3.19
CA GLY A 119 -4.52 7.17 -3.40
C GLY A 119 -4.57 6.33 -4.68
N VAL A 120 -5.63 5.54 -4.86
CA VAL A 120 -5.74 4.57 -5.97
C VAL A 120 -5.56 5.14 -7.37
N SER A 121 -5.99 6.38 -7.62
CA SER A 121 -5.92 7.03 -8.93
C SER A 121 -4.65 7.85 -9.13
N VAL A 122 -3.70 7.79 -8.20
CA VAL A 122 -2.41 8.46 -8.36
C VAL A 122 -1.57 7.68 -9.35
N GLU A 123 -1.14 8.34 -10.42
CA GLU A 123 -0.24 7.75 -11.41
C GLU A 123 1.11 7.43 -10.77
N MET A 124 1.41 6.14 -10.62
CA MET A 124 2.72 5.67 -10.17
C MET A 124 3.73 5.64 -11.32
N CYS A 125 3.25 5.49 -12.55
CA CYS A 125 4.04 5.66 -13.77
C CYS A 125 3.19 6.46 -14.76
N PRO A 126 3.78 7.07 -15.80
CA PRO A 126 3.01 7.86 -16.76
C PRO A 126 1.82 7.08 -17.32
N GLY A 127 0.60 7.56 -17.04
CA GLY A 127 -0.65 6.95 -17.50
C GLY A 127 -1.07 5.63 -16.84
N THR A 128 -0.41 5.19 -15.76
CA THR A 128 -0.78 3.96 -15.04
C THR A 128 -0.73 4.13 -13.52
N ASP A 129 -1.71 3.56 -12.85
CA ASP A 129 -1.85 3.58 -11.39
C ASP A 129 -1.70 2.18 -10.76
N MET A 130 -1.99 2.06 -9.46
CA MET A 130 -1.92 0.79 -8.73
C MET A 130 -2.98 -0.23 -9.17
N ALA A 131 -4.12 0.23 -9.72
CA ALA A 131 -5.15 -0.66 -10.25
C ALA A 131 -4.66 -1.31 -11.56
N ASP A 132 -3.96 -0.55 -12.43
CA ASP A 132 -3.32 -1.12 -13.61
C ASP A 132 -2.27 -2.18 -13.27
N LEU A 133 -1.46 -1.93 -12.24
CA LEU A 133 -0.50 -2.93 -11.75
C LEU A 133 -1.18 -4.21 -11.26
N ALA A 134 -2.22 -4.08 -10.44
CA ALA A 134 -2.97 -5.22 -9.92
C ALA A 134 -3.61 -6.02 -11.06
N ARG A 135 -4.16 -5.34 -12.08
CA ARG A 135 -4.73 -5.97 -13.28
C ARG A 135 -3.67 -6.74 -14.06
N GLU A 136 -2.52 -6.13 -14.31
CA GLU A 136 -1.43 -6.74 -15.09
C GLU A 136 -0.87 -7.99 -14.38
N LEU A 137 -0.75 -7.94 -13.06
CA LEU A 137 -0.37 -9.07 -12.22
C LEU A 137 -1.51 -10.07 -11.98
N SER A 138 -2.72 -9.79 -12.46
CA SER A 138 -3.94 -10.59 -12.24
C SER A 138 -4.26 -10.86 -10.77
N VAL A 139 -3.92 -9.95 -9.87
CA VAL A 139 -4.14 -10.09 -8.41
C VAL A 139 -5.17 -9.10 -7.87
N PRO A 140 -5.83 -9.41 -6.75
CA PRO A 140 -6.72 -8.46 -6.09
C PRO A 140 -5.97 -7.23 -5.54
N LEU A 141 -6.66 -6.09 -5.49
CA LEU A 141 -6.16 -4.85 -4.92
C LEU A 141 -6.63 -4.72 -3.46
N ASP A 142 -5.67 -4.66 -2.53
CA ASP A 142 -5.93 -4.33 -1.13
C ASP A 142 -6.03 -2.82 -0.95
N VAL A 143 -7.01 -2.38 -0.16
CA VAL A 143 -7.31 -0.96 0.06
C VAL A 143 -7.15 -0.64 1.54
N VAL A 144 -6.33 0.37 1.82
CA VAL A 144 -6.11 0.89 3.17
C VAL A 144 -6.90 2.18 3.38
N ALA A 145 -7.74 2.21 4.40
CA ALA A 145 -8.54 3.36 4.79
C ALA A 145 -8.19 3.83 6.22
N ARG A 146 -8.50 5.09 6.54
CA ARG A 146 -8.46 5.63 7.90
C ARG A 146 -9.87 5.64 8.53
N PRO A 147 -10.04 5.59 9.85
CA PRO A 147 -11.36 5.55 10.49
C PRO A 147 -12.04 6.92 10.66
N GLY A 148 -11.35 8.02 10.35
CA GLY A 148 -11.82 9.38 10.61
C GLY A 148 -12.88 9.91 9.63
N LEU A 149 -13.33 11.14 9.86
CA LEU A 149 -14.32 11.83 9.02
C LEU A 149 -13.87 11.87 7.55
N GLY A 150 -14.83 11.72 6.63
CA GLY A 150 -14.61 11.66 5.18
C GLY A 150 -14.29 10.25 4.64
N THR A 151 -13.95 9.29 5.51
CA THR A 151 -13.55 7.94 5.08
C THR A 151 -14.63 7.18 4.31
N GLN A 152 -15.91 7.38 4.63
CA GLN A 152 -17.02 6.75 3.91
C GLN A 152 -16.99 7.12 2.42
N ASN A 153 -16.84 8.41 2.12
CA ASN A 153 -16.73 8.91 0.76
C ASN A 153 -15.44 8.42 0.08
N HIS A 154 -14.28 8.61 0.72
CA HIS A 154 -12.99 8.25 0.11
C HIS A 154 -12.91 6.75 -0.19
N THR A 155 -13.41 5.92 0.72
CA THR A 155 -13.44 4.47 0.52
C THR A 155 -14.39 4.10 -0.61
N LEU A 156 -15.65 4.56 -0.58
CA LEU A 156 -16.60 4.23 -1.64
C LEU A 156 -16.10 4.64 -3.04
N LEU A 157 -15.57 5.86 -3.19
CA LEU A 157 -15.00 6.33 -4.45
C LEU A 157 -13.80 5.49 -4.90
N THR A 158 -12.94 5.09 -3.96
CA THR A 158 -11.79 4.20 -4.23
C THR A 158 -12.23 2.84 -4.72
N LEU A 159 -13.23 2.22 -4.07
CA LEU A 159 -13.75 0.91 -4.46
C LEU A 159 -14.45 0.95 -5.82
N GLU A 160 -15.33 1.93 -6.04
CA GLU A 160 -16.02 2.14 -7.32
C GLU A 160 -15.02 2.41 -8.46
N TYR A 161 -13.95 3.16 -8.19
CA TYR A 161 -12.87 3.38 -9.15
C TYR A 161 -12.20 2.05 -9.57
N ALA A 162 -11.77 1.25 -8.60
CA ALA A 162 -11.12 -0.03 -8.88
C ALA A 162 -12.04 -1.01 -9.64
N VAL A 163 -13.32 -1.07 -9.26
CA VAL A 163 -14.33 -1.90 -9.96
C VAL A 163 -14.51 -1.45 -11.41
N ARG A 164 -14.59 -0.13 -11.67
CA ARG A 164 -14.68 0.41 -13.04
C ARG A 164 -13.44 0.11 -13.87
N ARG A 165 -12.28 -0.04 -13.24
CA ARG A 165 -11.02 -0.47 -13.87
C ARG A 165 -10.93 -2.00 -14.02
N GLN A 166 -12.00 -2.73 -13.70
CA GLN A 166 -12.10 -4.19 -13.79
C GLN A 166 -11.08 -4.93 -12.92
N VAL A 167 -10.72 -4.33 -11.78
CA VAL A 167 -9.80 -4.92 -10.81
C VAL A 167 -10.59 -5.59 -9.69
N ARG A 168 -10.21 -6.83 -9.36
CA ARG A 168 -10.78 -7.54 -8.21
C ARG A 168 -10.33 -6.85 -6.93
N LEU A 169 -11.24 -6.69 -5.99
CA LEU A 169 -10.92 -6.12 -4.68
C LEU A 169 -10.48 -7.24 -3.72
N GLY A 170 -9.42 -6.98 -2.95
CA GLY A 170 -8.83 -7.91 -2.00
C GLY A 170 -9.37 -7.69 -0.59
N ALA A 171 -8.53 -7.13 0.28
CA ALA A 171 -8.89 -6.77 1.64
C ALA A 171 -9.12 -5.27 1.81
N LEU A 172 -10.13 -4.89 2.60
CA LEU A 172 -10.27 -3.54 3.13
C LEU A 172 -9.66 -3.50 4.53
N ILE A 173 -8.61 -2.71 4.71
CA ILE A 173 -7.81 -2.64 5.93
C ILE A 173 -8.00 -1.25 6.54
N VAL A 174 -8.38 -1.18 7.81
CA VAL A 174 -8.53 0.11 8.51
C VAL A 174 -7.31 0.34 9.40
N CYS A 175 -6.54 1.38 9.07
CA CYS A 175 -5.34 1.77 9.79
C CYS A 175 -5.61 2.97 10.69
N ARG A 176 -4.79 3.12 11.74
CA ARG A 176 -4.86 4.20 12.73
C ARG A 176 -6.18 4.18 13.52
N VAL A 177 -6.63 3.00 13.90
CA VAL A 177 -7.80 2.87 14.79
C VAL A 177 -7.33 3.21 16.22
N PRO A 178 -7.92 4.23 16.89
CA PRO A 178 -7.57 4.56 18.27
C PRO A 178 -7.86 3.39 19.20
N ALA A 179 -7.12 3.28 20.31
CA ALA A 179 -7.36 2.26 21.33
C ALA A 179 -8.76 2.37 21.95
N GLU A 180 -9.25 3.60 22.09
CA GLU A 180 -10.61 3.91 22.53
C GLU A 180 -11.31 4.69 21.40
N PRO A 181 -12.03 3.99 20.50
CA PRO A 181 -12.68 4.64 19.37
C PRO A 181 -13.89 5.45 19.82
N ASP A 182 -13.93 6.73 19.42
CA ASP A 182 -15.09 7.59 19.63
C ASP A 182 -16.31 7.16 18.78
N PRO A 183 -17.51 7.74 18.99
CA PRO A 183 -18.69 7.37 18.21
C PRO A 183 -18.56 7.57 16.69
N VAL A 184 -17.74 8.53 16.23
CA VAL A 184 -17.52 8.78 14.80
C VAL A 184 -16.72 7.62 14.20
N VAL A 185 -15.64 7.21 14.86
CA VAL A 185 -14.84 6.05 14.44
C VAL A 185 -15.68 4.79 14.48
N GLN A 186 -16.46 4.54 15.54
CA GLN A 186 -17.31 3.36 15.65
C GLN A 186 -18.34 3.28 14.51
N ALA A 187 -19.01 4.39 14.21
CA ALA A 187 -19.95 4.48 13.10
C ALA A 187 -19.25 4.24 11.74
N ASN A 188 -18.05 4.81 11.54
CA ASN A 188 -17.28 4.61 10.33
C ASN A 188 -16.80 3.17 10.17
N LEU A 189 -16.34 2.50 11.23
CA LEU A 189 -15.95 1.09 11.18
C LEU A 189 -17.14 0.21 10.76
N THR A 190 -18.33 0.48 11.29
CA THR A 190 -19.56 -0.21 10.90
C THR A 190 -19.88 0.02 9.42
N HIS A 191 -19.78 1.26 8.95
CA HIS A 191 -20.03 1.60 7.55
C HIS A 191 -19.01 0.95 6.60
N LEU A 192 -17.71 1.02 6.93
CA LEU A 192 -16.63 0.44 6.14
C LEU A 192 -16.76 -1.09 6.08
N ARG A 193 -17.21 -1.74 7.16
CA ARG A 193 -17.52 -3.17 7.14
C ARG A 193 -18.65 -3.49 6.14
N ALA A 194 -19.73 -2.71 6.17
CA ALA A 194 -20.82 -2.88 5.22
C ALA A 194 -20.38 -2.64 3.76
N LEU A 195 -19.45 -1.72 3.51
CA LEU A 195 -18.84 -1.56 2.19
C LEU A 195 -17.99 -2.77 1.80
N ALA A 196 -17.16 -3.30 2.70
CA ALA A 196 -16.39 -4.51 2.43
C ALA A 196 -17.31 -5.67 2.02
N ASP A 197 -18.40 -5.89 2.76
CA ASP A 197 -19.39 -6.92 2.45
C ASP A 197 -20.10 -6.64 1.11
N ARG A 198 -20.47 -5.39 0.80
CA ARG A 198 -21.12 -5.02 -0.47
C ARG A 198 -20.22 -5.26 -1.70
N PHE A 199 -18.91 -5.08 -1.56
CA PHE A 199 -17.94 -5.20 -2.64
C PHE A 199 -17.21 -6.56 -2.64
N ASP A 200 -17.72 -7.55 -1.90
CA ASP A 200 -17.14 -8.90 -1.75
C ASP A 200 -15.67 -8.89 -1.31
N MET A 201 -15.28 -7.91 -0.49
CA MET A 201 -13.94 -7.77 0.05
C MET A 201 -13.75 -8.57 1.33
N THR A 202 -12.53 -9.03 1.57
CA THR A 202 -12.15 -9.50 2.90
C THR A 202 -12.09 -8.30 3.85
N TRP A 203 -12.83 -8.36 4.96
CA TRP A 203 -12.63 -7.40 6.05
C TRP A 203 -11.29 -7.68 6.74
N GLY A 204 -10.34 -6.78 6.52
CA GLY A 204 -8.98 -6.88 7.04
C GLY A 204 -8.89 -6.55 8.53
N PRO A 205 -7.70 -6.73 9.13
CA PRO A 205 -7.45 -6.36 10.51
C PRO A 205 -7.57 -4.84 10.71
N HIS A 206 -7.96 -4.43 11.91
CA HIS A 206 -7.81 -3.05 12.35
C HIS A 206 -6.39 -2.86 12.89
N ILE A 207 -5.66 -1.92 12.32
CA ILE A 207 -4.29 -1.62 12.75
C ILE A 207 -4.37 -0.41 13.66
N ALA A 208 -4.01 -0.63 14.92
CA ALA A 208 -4.05 0.40 15.95
C ALA A 208 -3.17 1.59 15.55
N GLU A 209 -3.62 2.78 15.90
CA GLU A 209 -2.74 3.93 15.97
C GLU A 209 -1.76 3.68 17.13
N ARG A 210 -0.51 3.33 16.83
CA ARG A 210 0.51 3.36 17.87
C ARG A 210 0.71 4.82 18.23
N THR A 211 0.22 5.25 19.39
CA THR A 211 0.76 6.44 20.03
C THR A 211 2.27 6.20 20.18
N PRO A 212 3.14 7.17 19.86
CA PRO A 212 4.51 7.08 20.32
C PRO A 212 4.43 6.95 21.84
N SER A 213 4.94 5.85 22.37
CA SER A 213 5.20 5.74 23.80
C SER A 213 5.96 7.00 24.20
N PRO A 214 5.44 7.83 25.14
CA PRO A 214 6.25 8.92 25.66
C PRO A 214 7.48 8.25 26.30
N SER A 215 8.64 8.68 25.82
CA SER A 215 9.96 8.32 26.34
C SER A 215 10.02 8.36 27.86
#